data_AF-A0ABD0REW0-F1
#
_entry.id   AF-A0ABD0REW0-F1
#
_cell.length_a   1.000
_cell.length_b   1.000
_cell.length_c   1.000
_cell.angle_alpha   90.00
_cell.angle_beta   90.00
_cell.angle_gamma   90.00
#
_symmetry.space_group_name_H-M   'P 1'
#
loop_
_entity.id
_entity.type
_entity.pdbx_description
1 polymer ?
#
loop_
_entity_poly.entity_id
_entity_poly.type
_entity_poly.pdbx_seq_one_letter_code
_entity_poly.pdbx_strand_id
1 'polypeptide(L)' 'TLILVNNKITIIHAKAFSSLVNLERLYLSKNLLKDVPANIPKSLQELRIHENQINKIKKSSFAGMANVIVM' A
#
# COMPACT_ATOMS: atom_id res chain seq x y z
N THR A 1 9.70 2.83 -7.82
CA THR A 1 9.63 2.17 -6.49
C THR A 1 9.64 3.20 -5.39
N LEU A 2 8.85 3.02 -4.34
CA LEU A 2 8.81 3.87 -3.15
C LEU A 2 9.01 2.99 -1.90
N ILE A 3 10.01 3.35 -1.07
CA ILE A 3 10.40 2.59 0.11
C ILE A 3 10.19 3.46 1.34
N LEU A 4 9.30 3.01 2.23
CA LEU A 4 8.92 3.67 3.48
C LEU A 4 8.97 2.68 4.66
N VAL A 5 9.79 1.64 4.53
CA VAL A 5 9.95 0.57 5.53
C VAL A 5 10.54 1.12 6.83
N ASN A 6 10.11 0.56 7.96
CA ASN A 6 10.64 0.88 9.29
C ASN A 6 10.49 2.35 9.67
N ASN A 7 9.26 2.86 9.51
CA ASN A 7 8.87 4.19 9.95
C ASN A 7 7.75 4.08 11.00
N LYS A 8 7.20 5.23 11.39
CA LYS A 8 6.08 5.33 12.34
C LYS A 8 4.79 5.75 11.64
N ILE A 9 4.59 5.34 10.39
CA ILE A 9 3.42 5.74 9.60
C ILE A 9 2.18 5.04 10.17
N THR A 10 1.23 5.82 10.64
CA THR A 10 -0.05 5.35 11.19
C THR A 10 -1.20 5.57 10.22
N ILE A 11 -1.15 6.64 9.42
CA ILE A 11 -2.19 7.07 8.49
C ILE A 11 -1.54 7.43 7.16
N ILE A 12 -2.16 6.98 6.07
CA ILE A 12 -1.82 7.39 4.71
C ILE A 12 -3.03 8.09 4.12
N HIS A 13 -2.83 9.32 3.65
CA HIS A 13 -3.90 10.08 3.01
C HIS A 13 -4.39 9.35 1.74
N ALA A 14 -5.71 9.37 1.50
CA ALA A 14 -6.33 8.62 0.40
C ALA A 14 -5.84 9.00 -1.01
N LYS A 15 -5.13 10.13 -1.15
CA LYS A 15 -4.54 10.59 -2.41
C LYS A 15 -3.00 10.63 -2.42
N ALA A 16 -2.36 10.09 -1.38
CA ALA A 16 -0.90 10.18 -1.20
C ALA A 16 -0.11 9.63 -2.39
N PHE A 17 -0.68 8.64 -3.11
CA PHE A 17 -0.02 7.98 -4.23
C PHE A 17 -0.69 8.25 -5.58
N SER A 18 -1.76 9.06 -5.64
CA SER A 18 -2.57 9.18 -6.85
C SER A 18 -1.84 9.80 -8.05
N SER A 19 -0.81 10.63 -7.81
CA SER A 19 0.03 11.21 -8.87
C SER A 19 1.18 10.29 -9.32
N LEU A 20 1.44 9.21 -8.59
CA LEU A 20 2.54 8.28 -8.87
C LEU A 20 2.13 7.23 -9.90
N VAL A 21 1.73 7.68 -11.09
CA VAL A 21 1.10 6.86 -12.15
C VAL A 21 2.00 5.72 -12.67
N ASN A 22 3.31 5.81 -12.45
CA ASN A 22 4.31 4.80 -12.85
C ASN A 22 4.86 4.02 -11.65
N LEU A 23 4.22 4.10 -10.47
CA LEU A 23 4.70 3.39 -9.30
C LEU A 23 4.41 1.89 -9.41
N GLU A 24 5.46 1.09 -9.51
CA GLU A 24 5.36 -0.37 -9.59
C GLU A 24 5.49 -1.08 -8.23
N ARG A 25 6.25 -0.52 -7.30
CA ARG A 25 6.59 -1.16 -6.02
C ARG A 25 6.44 -0.18 -4.87
N LEU A 26 5.72 -0.58 -3.84
CA LEU A 26 5.45 0.22 -2.63
C LEU A 26 5.72 -0.62 -1.39
N TYR A 27 6.73 -0.23 -0.62
CA TYR A 27 7.11 -0.95 0.60
C TYR A 27 6.79 -0.12 1.83
N LEU A 28 5.86 -0.62 2.64
CA LEU A 28 5.33 -0.02 3.86
C LEU A 28 5.47 -0.95 5.07
N SER A 29 6.24 -2.03 4.94
CA SER A 29 6.49 -2.96 6.05
C SER A 29 7.09 -2.27 7.28
N LYS A 30 6.87 -2.85 8.47
CA LYS A 30 7.40 -2.31 9.73
C LYS A 30 6.92 -0.87 10.00
N ASN A 31 5.61 -0.68 9.92
CA ASN A 31 4.94 0.59 10.23
C ASN A 31 3.79 0.32 11.22
N LEU A 32 2.91 1.30 11.42
CA LEU A 32 1.82 1.26 12.38
C LEU A 32 0.45 1.40 11.68
N LEU A 33 0.37 0.99 10.41
CA LEU A 33 -0.86 1.10 9.61
C LEU A 33 -1.94 0.17 10.17
N LYS A 34 -3.15 0.70 10.32
CA LYS A 34 -4.33 -0.07 10.73
C LYS A 34 -5.19 -0.55 9.55
N ASP A 35 -5.02 0.10 8.41
CA ASP A 35 -5.76 -0.15 7.18
C ASP A 35 -4.80 -0.21 5.98
N VAL A 36 -5.19 -0.98 4.97
CA VAL A 36 -4.50 -0.99 3.66
C VAL A 36 -4.69 0.38 2.99
N PRO A 37 -3.64 0.98 2.38
CA PRO A 37 -3.76 2.25 1.69
C PRO A 37 -4.83 2.20 0.59
N ALA A 38 -5.65 3.25 0.50
CA ALA A 38 -6.63 3.40 -0.57
C ALA A 38 -6.01 4.04 -1.82
N ASN A 39 -6.66 3.85 -2.97
CA ASN A 39 -6.32 4.47 -4.26
C ASN A 39 -4.84 4.27 -4.65
N ILE A 40 -4.34 3.06 -4.42
CA ILE A 40 -3.03 2.65 -4.91
C ILE A 40 -3.05 2.71 -6.46
N PRO A 41 -1.97 3.22 -7.10
CA PRO A 41 -1.86 3.25 -8.55
C PRO A 41 -2.08 1.88 -9.19
N LYS A 42 -2.80 1.83 -10.32
CA LYS A 42 -3.02 0.58 -11.07
C LYS A 42 -1.75 -0.02 -11.66
N SER A 43 -0.69 0.79 -11.76
CA SER A 43 0.67 0.35 -12.15
C SER A 43 1.35 -0.51 -11.08
N LEU A 44 0.81 -0.57 -9.85
CA LEU A 44 1.46 -1.27 -8.75
C LEU A 44 1.43 -2.79 -8.98
N GLN A 45 2.61 -3.39 -8.94
CA GLN A 45 2.86 -4.82 -9.09
C GLN A 45 3.22 -5.47 -7.76
N GLU A 46 3.82 -4.71 -6.83
CA GLU A 46 4.26 -5.23 -5.54
C GLU A 46 3.91 -4.26 -4.40
N LEU A 47 3.17 -4.78 -3.41
CA LEU A 47 2.87 -4.10 -2.16
C LEU A 47 3.40 -4.93 -1.00
N ARG A 48 4.29 -4.33 -0.18
CA ARG A 48 4.74 -4.93 1.08
C ARG A 48 4.15 -4.18 2.26
N ILE A 49 3.35 -4.85 3.07
CA ILE A 49 2.63 -4.30 4.22
C ILE A 49 2.73 -5.16 5.48
N HIS A 50 3.53 -6.24 5.49
CA HIS A 50 3.77 -7.03 6.70
C HIS A 50 4.36 -6.21 7.86
N GLU A 51 4.24 -6.73 9.08
CA GLU A 51 4.67 -6.03 10.30
C GLU A 51 4.02 -4.65 10.43
N ASN A 52 2.71 -4.59 10.17
CA ASN A 52 1.81 -3.48 10.49
C ASN A 52 0.72 -3.94 11.47
N GLN A 53 -0.26 -3.08 11.76
CA GLN A 53 -1.42 -3.35 12.62
C GLN A 53 -2.71 -3.56 11.80
N ILE A 54 -2.57 -4.05 10.56
CA ILE A 54 -3.69 -4.23 9.63
C ILE A 54 -4.46 -5.49 10.04
N ASN A 55 -5.63 -5.30 10.63
CA ASN A 55 -6.44 -6.40 11.16
C ASN A 55 -7.56 -6.84 10.20
N LYS A 56 -7.86 -6.03 9.18
CA LYS A 56 -8.89 -6.32 8.18
C LYS A 56 -8.45 -5.85 6.81
N ILE A 57 -8.65 -6.70 5.82
CA ILE A 57 -8.44 -6.39 4.41
C ILE A 57 -9.79 -6.50 3.71
N LYS A 58 -10.23 -5.42 3.07
CA LYS A 58 -11.47 -5.42 2.29
C LYS A 58 -11.17 -5.94 0.88
N LYS A 59 -12.08 -6.72 0.30
CA LYS A 59 -11.96 -7.16 -1.11
C LYS A 59 -11.83 -5.96 -2.07
N SER A 60 -12.44 -4.83 -1.72
CA SER A 60 -12.35 -3.57 -2.47
C SER A 60 -11.00 -2.87 -2.38
N SER A 61 -10.13 -3.21 -1.42
CA SER A 61 -8.81 -2.59 -1.27
C SER A 61 -7.90 -2.82 -2.48
N PHE A 62 -8.17 -3.88 -3.26
CA PHE A 62 -7.44 -4.23 -4.49
C PHE A 62 -8.32 -4.24 -5.74
N ALA A 63 -9.49 -3.60 -5.69
CA ALA A 63 -10.37 -3.54 -6.85
C ALA A 63 -9.68 -2.84 -8.03
N GLY A 64 -9.68 -3.50 -9.20
CA GLY A 64 -9.08 -2.97 -10.42
C GLY A 64 -7.55 -3.14 -10.51
N MET A 65 -6.92 -3.82 -9.55
CA MET A 65 -5.53 -4.27 -9.67
C MET A 65 -5.50 -5.70 -10.23
N ALA A 66 -4.94 -5.88 -11.42
CA ALA A 66 -4.94 -7.19 -12.09
C ALA A 66 -3.77 -8.10 -11.67
N ASN A 67 -2.60 -7.50 -11.37
CA ASN A 67 -1.33 -8.22 -11.22
C ASN A 67 -0.56 -7.81 -9.94
N VAL A 68 -1.26 -7.37 -8.90
CA VAL A 68 -0.59 -6.95 -7.65
C VAL A 68 -0.29 -8.15 -6.77
N ILE A 69 0.96 -8.28 -6.36
CA ILE A 69 1.41 -9.22 -5.34
C ILE A 69 1.45 -8.47 -4.01
N VAL A 70 0.82 -9.05 -2.99
CA VAL A 70 0.75 -8.47 -1.63
C VAL A 70 1.50 -9.37 -0.68
N MET A 71 2.47 -8.79 0.06
CA MET A 71 3.36 -9.46 0.99
C MET A 71 3.46 -8.74 2.34
#